data_AF-A0A727TGH3-F1
#
_entry.id   AF-A0A727TGH3-F1
#
_cell.length_a   1.000
_cell.length_b   1.000
_cell.length_c   1.000
_cell.angle_alpha   90.00
_cell.angle_beta   90.00
_cell.angle_gamma   90.00
#
_symmetry.space_group_name_H-M   'P 1'
#
loop_
_entity.id
_entity.type
_entity.pdbx_description
1 polymer ?
#
loop_
_entity_poly.entity_id
_entity_poly.type
_entity_poly.pdbx_seq_one_letter_code
_entity_poly.pdbx_strand_id
1 'polypeptide(L)' 'MKCILKATGLPLQDLMLGASVYFPPFFKAFALGFVIWLFIHRLLRDRIYSGEVWHPLLMDLSLFTLCVCLSLVLLISW' A
#
# COMPACT_ATOMS: atom_id res chain seq x y z
N MET A 1 10.17 -2.55 40.07
CA MET A 1 8.75 -2.96 40.24
C MET A 1 8.37 -3.79 39.03
N LYS A 2 8.00 -5.05 39.28
CA LYS A 2 7.74 -6.06 38.27
C LYS A 2 6.31 -5.89 37.76
N CYS A 3 6.11 -5.16 36.68
CA CYS A 3 4.83 -5.15 35.97
C CYS A 3 4.68 -6.48 35.23
N ILE A 4 4.27 -7.51 35.97
CA ILE A 4 3.56 -8.67 35.41
C ILE A 4 2.23 -8.12 34.93
N LEU A 5 2.22 -7.58 33.71
CA LEU A 5 0.98 -7.33 32.98
C LEU A 5 0.47 -8.70 32.59
N LYS A 6 -0.52 -9.16 33.35
CA LYS A 6 -1.26 -10.40 33.14
C LYS A 6 -2.05 -10.27 31.84
N ALA A 7 -1.38 -10.41 30.70
CA ALA A 7 -1.96 -10.35 29.35
C ALA A 7 -2.69 -11.67 29.05
N THR A 8 -3.76 -11.94 29.79
CA THR A 8 -4.67 -13.03 29.48
C THR A 8 -5.69 -12.54 28.45
N GLY A 9 -5.39 -12.78 27.17
CA GLY A 9 -6.40 -13.20 26.18
C GLY A 9 -7.47 -12.20 25.75
N LEU A 10 -7.09 -11.01 25.31
CA LEU A 10 -7.96 -10.19 24.45
C LEU A 10 -7.42 -10.24 23.02
N PRO A 11 -7.86 -11.20 22.19
CA PRO A 11 -7.41 -11.31 20.80
C PRO A 11 -7.63 -10.00 20.03
N LEU A 12 -8.60 -9.19 20.46
CA LEU A 12 -8.90 -7.87 19.90
C LEU A 12 -7.76 -6.85 20.16
N GLN A 13 -7.12 -6.86 21.33
CA GLN A 13 -6.02 -5.95 21.64
C GLN A 13 -4.75 -6.31 20.89
N ASP A 14 -4.40 -7.60 20.85
CA ASP A 14 -3.26 -8.07 20.04
C ASP A 14 -3.50 -7.84 18.54
N LEU A 15 -4.74 -7.99 18.06
CA LEU A 15 -5.14 -7.67 16.69
C LEU A 15 -5.06 -6.17 16.40
N MET A 16 -5.53 -5.30 17.30
CA MET A 16 -5.43 -3.85 17.15
C MET A 16 -3.98 -3.38 17.15
N LEU A 17 -3.14 -3.98 18.01
CA LEU A 17 -1.73 -3.64 18.11
C LEU A 17 -0.97 -4.10 16.85
N GLY A 18 -1.20 -5.34 16.40
CA GLY A 18 -0.70 -5.84 15.12
C GLY A 18 -1.15 -4.97 13.95
N ALA A 19 -2.45 -4.66 13.86
CA ALA A 19 -2.98 -3.77 12.83
C ALA A 19 -2.31 -2.39 12.86
N SER A 20 -2.07 -1.82 14.05
CA SER A 20 -1.39 -0.53 14.22
C SER A 20 0.11 -0.56 13.98
N VAL A 21 0.77 -1.73 14.00
CA VAL A 21 2.19 -1.88 13.70
C VAL A 21 2.41 -2.13 12.21
N TYR A 22 1.48 -2.84 11.55
CA TYR A 22 1.49 -3.04 10.10
C TYR A 22 0.91 -1.86 9.31
N PHE A 23 -0.02 -1.09 9.89
CA PHE A 23 -0.59 0.10 9.25
C PHE A 23 0.48 1.15 8.88
N PRO A 24 1.38 1.58 9.77
CA PRO A 24 2.31 2.66 9.49
C PRO A 24 3.27 2.35 8.33
N PRO A 25 3.91 1.15 8.25
CA PRO A 25 4.74 0.78 7.11
C PRO A 25 3.92 0.63 5.83
N PHE A 26 2.74 0.01 5.90
CA PHE A 26 1.88 -0.19 4.72
C PHE A 26 1.36 1.14 4.18
N PHE A 27 0.97 2.06 5.04
CA PHE A 27 0.53 3.41 4.65
C PHE A 27 1.68 4.21 4.04
N LYS A 28 2.92 4.01 4.54
CA LYS A 28 4.12 4.62 3.96
C LYS A 28 4.41 4.09 2.55
N ALA A 29 4.30 2.78 2.34
CA ALA A 29 4.42 2.15 1.04
C ALA A 29 3.29 2.60 0.08
N PHE A 30 2.06 2.72 0.57
CA PHE A 30 0.92 3.21 -0.20
C PHE A 30 1.10 4.67 -0.61
N ALA A 31 1.54 5.54 0.31
CA ALA A 31 1.80 6.95 0.01
C ALA A 31 2.91 7.12 -1.02
N LEU A 32 4.02 6.36 -0.90
CA LEU A 32 5.08 6.34 -1.90
C LEU A 32 4.58 5.79 -3.25
N GLY A 33 3.81 4.70 -3.23
CA GLY A 33 3.23 4.09 -4.43
C GLY A 33 2.28 5.04 -5.15
N PHE A 34 1.50 5.81 -4.40
CA PHE A 34 0.63 6.85 -4.95
C PHE A 34 1.42 7.96 -5.63
N VAL A 35 2.52 8.43 -5.04
CA VAL A 35 3.39 9.43 -5.68
C VAL A 35 3.99 8.89 -6.97
N ILE A 36 4.55 7.67 -6.96
CA ILE A 36 5.12 7.04 -8.16
C ILE A 36 4.06 6.86 -9.24
N TRP A 37 2.87 6.38 -8.85
CA TRP A 37 1.75 6.20 -9.76
C TRP A 37 1.31 7.52 -10.40
N LEU A 38 1.28 8.65 -9.68
CA LEU A 38 0.92 9.94 -10.29
C LEU A 38 1.83 10.33 -11.47
N PHE A 39 3.13 10.04 -11.37
CA PHE A 39 4.07 10.28 -12.48
C PHE A 39 3.82 9.32 -13.65
N ILE A 40 3.68 8.03 -13.37
CA ILE A 40 3.47 6.99 -14.39
C ILE A 40 2.12 7.16 -15.09
N HIS A 41 1.05 7.36 -14.32
CA HIS A 41 -0.30 7.58 -14.80
C HIS A 41 -0.35 8.81 -15.72
N ARG A 42 0.33 9.91 -15.37
CA ARG A 42 0.38 11.09 -16.25
C ARG A 42 1.02 10.78 -17.61
N LEU A 43 2.05 9.95 -17.65
CA LEU A 43 2.74 9.55 -18.89
C LEU A 43 1.93 8.55 -19.73
N LEU A 44 1.25 7.60 -19.07
CA LEU A 44 0.50 6.55 -19.75
C LEU A 44 -0.96 6.93 -20.02
N ARG A 45 -1.47 8.03 -19.46
CA ARG A 45 -2.84 8.53 -19.64
C ARG A 45 -3.24 8.56 -21.11
N ASP A 46 -2.44 9.21 -21.95
CA ASP A 46 -2.78 9.38 -23.36
C ASP A 46 -2.89 8.05 -24.12
N ARG A 47 -2.18 7.01 -23.65
CA ARG A 47 -2.26 5.64 -24.19
C ARG A 47 -3.43 4.85 -23.63
N ILE A 48 -3.71 4.97 -22.32
CA ILE A 48 -4.79 4.25 -21.65
C ILE A 48 -6.16 4.72 -22.17
N TYR A 49 -6.29 6.01 -22.48
CA TYR A 49 -7.53 6.61 -22.99
C TYR A 49 -7.58 6.73 -24.52
N SER A 50 -6.66 6.10 -25.27
CA SER A 50 -6.63 6.18 -26.73
C SER A 50 -7.76 5.38 -27.42
N GLY A 51 -8.63 4.72 -26.67
CA GLY A 51 -9.72 3.88 -27.19
C GLY A 51 -9.32 2.45 -27.56
N GLU A 52 -8.01 2.13 -27.51
CA GLU A 52 -7.45 0.80 -27.78
C GLU A 52 -7.61 -0.17 -26.58
N VAL A 53 -7.76 0.38 -25.37
CA VAL A 53 -7.84 -0.39 -24.13
C VAL A 53 -9.29 -0.63 -23.73
N TRP A 54 -9.68 -1.90 -23.55
CA TRP A 54 -11.06 -2.30 -23.27
C TRP A 54 -11.62 -1.76 -21.94
N HIS A 55 -10.85 -1.85 -20.85
CA HIS A 55 -11.21 -1.28 -19.55
C HIS A 55 -10.10 -0.37 -19.00
N PRO A 56 -10.13 0.95 -19.29
CA PRO A 56 -9.15 1.93 -18.83
C PRO A 56 -8.97 1.92 -17.32
N LEU A 57 -10.09 1.81 -16.58
CA LEU A 57 -10.09 1.82 -15.12
C LEU A 57 -9.42 0.58 -14.50
N LEU A 58 -9.58 -0.60 -15.10
CA LEU A 58 -8.87 -1.81 -14.64
C LEU A 58 -7.36 -1.70 -14.88
N MET A 59 -6.97 -1.12 -16.02
CA MET A 59 -5.56 -0.88 -16.34
C MET A 59 -4.93 0.11 -15.35
N ASP A 60 -5.65 1.16 -14.98
CA ASP A 60 -5.17 2.13 -13.98
C ASP A 60 -5.02 1.51 -12.59
N LEU A 61 -5.97 0.66 -12.17
CA LEU A 61 -5.90 -0.03 -10.88
C LEU A 61 -4.74 -1.03 -10.81
N SER A 62 -4.46 -1.74 -11.91
CA SER A 62 -3.33 -2.69 -11.96
C SER A 62 -1.99 -1.95 -11.93
N LEU A 63 -1.85 -0.85 -12.68
CA LEU A 63 -0.68 0.03 -12.63
C LEU A 63 -0.47 0.60 -11.23
N PHE A 64 -1.55 1.03 -10.58
CA PHE A 64 -1.50 1.52 -9.20
C PHE A 64 -1.00 0.43 -8.24
N THR A 65 -1.52 -0.79 -8.36
CA THR A 65 -1.12 -1.93 -7.54
C THR A 65 0.37 -2.27 -7.73
N LEU A 66 0.87 -2.25 -8.97
CA LEU A 66 2.29 -2.45 -9.27
C LEU A 66 3.17 -1.37 -8.62
N CYS A 67 2.74 -0.11 -8.62
CA CYS A 67 3.48 0.99 -7.98
C CYS A 67 3.55 0.82 -6.46
N VAL A 68 2.47 0.36 -5.83
CA VAL A 68 2.43 0.06 -4.39
C VAL A 68 3.34 -1.13 -4.06
N CYS A 69 3.33 -2.20 -4.86
CA CYS A 69 4.24 -3.33 -4.70
C CYS A 69 5.72 -2.90 -4.83
N LEU A 70 6.05 -2.09 -5.83
CA LEU A 70 7.39 -1.56 -6.02
C LEU A 70 7.83 -0.69 -4.84
N SER A 71 6.92 0.15 -4.32
CA SER A 71 7.18 0.98 -3.15
C SER A 71 7.39 0.15 -1.89
N LEU A 72 6.66 -0.94 -1.72
CA LEU A 72 6.86 -1.87 -0.61
C LEU A 72 8.26 -2.51 -0.67
N VAL A 73 8.69 -2.96 -1.86
CA VAL A 73 10.04 -3.52 -2.08
C VAL A 73 11.12 -2.49 -1.76
N LEU A 74 10.97 -1.24 -2.25
CA LEU A 74 11.90 -0.16 -1.94
C LEU A 74 11.98 0.13 -0.44
N LEU A 75 10.84 0.07 0.26
CA LEU A 75 10.77 0.32 1.70
C LEU A 75 11.40 -0.80 2.54
N ILE A 76 11.35 -2.04 2.05
CA ILE A 76 11.98 -3.21 2.67
C ILE A 76 13.47 -3.28 2.37
N SER A 77 13.88 -2.84 1.18
CA SER A 77 15.28 -2.88 0.73
C SER A 77 16.15 -1.75 1.31
N TRP A 78 15.53 -0.74 1.94
CA TRP A 78 16.18 0.41 2.57
C TRP A 78 16.31 0.21 4.08
#